data_AF-A9NEK0-F1
#
_entry.id   AF-A9NEK0-F1
#
_cell.length_a   1.000
_cell.length_b   1.000
_cell.length_c   1.000
_cell.angle_alpha   90.00
_cell.angle_beta   90.00
_cell.angle_gamma   90.00
#
_symmetry.space_group_name_H-M   'P 1'
#
loop_
_entity.id
_entity.type
_entity.pdbx_description
1 polymer ?
#
loop_
_entity_poly.entity_id
_entity_poly.type
_entity_poly.pdbx_seq_one_letter_code
_entity_poly.pdbx_strand_id
1 'polypeptide(L)'
;MNKYYSQQNQIIKKTMLLFVTLFLTVIMVSCKPKQDTGAIELINQAYEVLALEFQEGDTIDSVTGDFRLPLFVKEFPDVALLWSSGTETIIKPQGLFAVINRPQEDTSVDLTATLSYKKEARDKIFSINVSGYTDYEFTGYYESLSGLLMDEFTVELSSMIKTKGRATGTTAQVRQIDNYEGQNYNIYTGFEAYGNREHVWPQSHLGVIKDDLHNLRAANSQVNSTRGNKFFVDNPLGGSWKVIGNGFYPGEDHIGDVARIILYIYIRYELNIQLVGQLDLFLMWHEMDPVSPFEISRNNKIYAIQNNRNPFIDYPDLVDIMFNN
;
A
#
# COMPACT_ATOMS: atom_id res chain seq x y z
N MET A 1 -57.31 -4.79 88.86
CA MET A 1 -56.00 -5.47 88.93
C MET A 1 -54.97 -4.54 88.32
N ASN A 2 -54.36 -3.68 89.13
CA ASN A 2 -53.11 -3.96 89.84
C ASN A 2 -51.98 -4.42 88.92
N LYS A 3 -51.09 -3.47 88.61
CA LYS A 3 -49.62 -3.55 88.54
C LYS A 3 -49.18 -2.39 87.64
N TYR A 4 -48.89 -1.18 88.13
CA TYR A 4 -47.81 -0.87 89.08
C TYR A 4 -46.60 -1.78 88.86
N TYR A 5 -45.59 -1.23 88.20
CA TYR A 5 -44.18 -1.61 88.28
C TYR A 5 -43.80 -3.04 87.87
N SER A 6 -42.57 -3.19 87.37
CA SER A 6 -41.87 -4.46 87.13
C SER A 6 -42.19 -5.18 85.81
N GLN A 7 -41.52 -4.75 84.75
CA GLN A 7 -40.48 -5.54 84.07
C GLN A 7 -39.89 -4.64 82.95
N GLN A 8 -38.66 -4.12 82.95
CA GLN A 8 -37.39 -4.70 83.40
C GLN A 8 -37.37 -6.23 83.25
N ASN A 9 -36.76 -6.69 82.15
CA ASN A 9 -36.26 -8.05 81.96
C ASN A 9 -37.25 -9.12 81.49
N GLN A 10 -37.71 -9.00 80.25
CA GLN A 10 -37.66 -10.08 79.26
C GLN A 10 -37.40 -9.39 77.92
N ILE A 11 -36.22 -9.41 77.29
CA ILE A 11 -35.37 -10.57 76.98
C ILE A 11 -33.92 -10.10 76.96
N ILE A 12 -33.15 -10.50 77.99
CA ILE A 12 -31.72 -10.74 77.82
C ILE A 12 -31.61 -12.10 77.12
N LYS A 13 -30.98 -12.12 75.94
CA LYS A 13 -30.15 -13.18 75.34
C LYS A 13 -30.31 -13.20 73.81
N LYS A 14 -29.50 -12.39 73.12
CA LYS A 14 -28.44 -12.91 72.23
C LYS A 14 -27.62 -11.73 71.70
N THR A 15 -26.30 -11.88 71.83
CA THR A 15 -25.24 -11.16 71.08
C THR A 15 -25.10 -9.67 71.44
N MET A 16 -24.26 -9.30 72.42
CA MET A 16 -22.80 -9.15 72.29
C MET A 16 -22.42 -8.22 71.11
N LEU A 17 -22.15 -6.94 71.38
CA LEU A 17 -20.83 -6.32 71.23
C LEU A 17 -20.92 -4.79 71.45
N LEU A 18 -20.23 -4.27 72.48
CA LEU A 18 -19.81 -2.87 72.56
C LEU A 18 -18.89 -2.56 71.38
N PHE A 19 -19.08 -1.43 70.70
CA PHE A 19 -17.94 -0.67 70.18
C PHE A 19 -18.27 0.83 70.18
N VAL A 20 -17.57 1.54 71.06
CA VAL A 20 -17.41 2.99 71.07
C VAL A 20 -16.69 3.37 69.78
N THR A 21 -17.37 4.01 68.83
CA THR A 21 -16.72 4.59 67.66
C THR A 21 -16.14 5.96 68.01
N LEU A 22 -14.90 5.92 68.49
CA LEU A 22 -14.00 7.07 68.55
C LEU A 22 -13.84 7.61 67.11
N PHE A 23 -14.33 8.83 66.86
CA PHE A 23 -14.12 9.52 65.60
C PHE A 23 -12.64 9.95 65.53
N LEU A 24 -11.77 9.03 65.09
CA LEU A 24 -10.43 9.37 64.66
C LEU A 24 -10.54 10.05 63.30
N THR A 25 -10.46 11.38 63.28
CA THR A 25 -10.15 12.12 62.05
C THR A 25 -8.74 11.72 61.62
N VAL A 26 -8.64 10.67 60.81
CA VAL A 26 -7.43 10.36 60.05
C VAL A 26 -7.31 11.46 59.00
N ILE A 27 -6.49 12.47 59.29
CA ILE A 27 -5.94 13.33 58.25
C ILE A 27 -5.04 12.41 57.44
N MET A 28 -5.54 11.86 56.33
CA MET A 28 -4.67 11.31 55.31
C MET A 28 -3.85 12.49 54.78
N VAL A 29 -2.64 12.64 55.30
CA VAL A 29 -1.62 13.45 54.66
C VAL A 29 -1.41 12.80 53.30
N SER A 30 -2.01 13.42 52.27
CA SER A 30 -1.65 13.15 50.89
C SER A 30 -0.21 13.62 50.73
N CYS A 31 0.75 12.76 51.07
CA CYS A 31 2.08 12.86 50.52
C CYS A 31 1.91 12.64 49.03
N LYS A 32 1.76 13.72 48.25
CA LYS A 32 2.17 13.66 46.85
C LYS A 32 3.59 13.10 46.86
N PRO A 33 3.89 12.00 46.15
CA PRO A 33 5.24 11.48 46.11
C PRO A 33 6.17 12.63 45.75
N LYS A 34 7.20 12.83 46.57
CA LYS A 34 8.15 13.93 46.37
C LYS A 34 8.83 13.67 45.02
N GLN A 35 8.58 14.53 44.05
CA GLN A 35 9.19 14.45 42.73
C GLN A 35 10.72 14.40 42.87
N ASP A 36 11.36 13.51 42.11
CA ASP A 36 12.81 13.44 42.04
C ASP A 36 13.31 14.53 41.08
N THR A 37 13.67 15.69 41.63
CA THR A 37 14.09 16.86 40.85
C THR A 37 15.31 16.58 39.97
N GLY A 38 16.23 15.70 40.41
CA GLY A 38 17.38 15.32 39.59
C GLY A 38 16.99 14.41 38.43
N ALA A 39 16.01 13.52 38.64
CA ALA A 39 15.47 12.71 37.56
C ALA A 39 14.74 13.55 36.51
N ILE A 40 13.93 14.52 36.95
CA ILE A 40 13.25 15.47 36.06
C ILE A 40 14.25 16.28 35.24
N GLU A 41 15.35 16.74 35.86
CA GLU A 41 16.38 17.51 35.16
C GLU A 41 17.05 16.68 34.05
N LEU A 42 17.44 15.43 34.32
CA LEU A 42 18.01 14.53 33.31
C LEU A 42 17.02 14.26 32.16
N ILE A 43 15.75 14.00 32.47
CA ILE A 43 14.71 13.81 31.46
C ILE A 43 14.54 15.07 30.60
N ASN A 44 14.55 16.26 31.20
CA ASN A 44 14.42 17.52 30.48
C ASN A 44 15.62 17.77 29.56
N GLN A 45 16.85 17.49 30.00
CA GLN A 45 18.03 17.63 29.16
C GLN A 45 18.01 16.65 27.98
N ALA A 46 17.63 15.39 28.23
CA ALA A 46 17.43 14.39 27.18
C ALA A 46 16.31 14.79 26.20
N TYR A 47 15.22 15.38 26.71
CA TYR A 47 14.10 15.88 25.91
C TYR A 47 14.56 16.93 24.89
N GLU A 48 15.40 17.89 25.30
CA GLU A 48 15.83 18.97 24.39
C GLU A 48 16.65 18.45 23.20
N VAL A 49 17.49 17.43 23.42
CA VAL A 49 18.40 16.92 22.38
C VAL A 49 17.85 15.72 21.61
N LEU A 50 16.78 15.06 22.08
CA LEU A 50 16.15 13.95 21.37
C LEU A 50 15.62 14.44 20.01
N ALA A 51 16.16 13.92 18.93
CA ALA A 51 15.75 14.23 17.56
C ALA A 51 15.49 12.95 16.77
N LEU A 52 14.70 13.08 15.70
CA LEU A 52 14.50 12.04 14.70
C LEU A 52 15.44 12.28 13.52
N GLU A 53 15.91 11.19 12.93
CA GLU A 53 16.70 11.20 11.70
C GLU A 53 15.92 10.44 10.62
N PHE A 54 15.74 11.09 9.48
CA PHE A 54 15.03 10.54 8.33
C PHE A 54 16.02 10.11 7.25
N GLN A 55 15.55 9.28 6.31
CA GLN A 55 16.33 8.88 5.15
C GLN A 55 16.59 10.07 4.20
N GLU A 56 17.52 9.90 3.26
CA GLU A 56 17.81 10.93 2.26
C GLU A 56 16.54 11.28 1.45
N GLY A 57 16.24 12.58 1.36
CA GLY A 57 15.04 13.09 0.69
C GLY A 57 13.84 13.30 1.62
N ASP A 58 13.76 12.59 2.75
CA ASP A 58 12.67 12.74 3.70
C ASP A 58 12.96 13.86 4.73
N THR A 59 11.88 14.48 5.19
CA THR A 59 11.90 15.44 6.31
C THR A 59 10.70 15.18 7.22
N ILE A 60 10.66 15.82 8.39
CA ILE A 60 9.51 15.68 9.30
C ILE A 60 8.18 16.10 8.65
N ASP A 61 8.23 16.98 7.64
CA ASP A 61 7.08 17.51 6.91
C ASP A 61 6.77 16.71 5.63
N SER A 62 7.57 15.69 5.31
CA SER A 62 7.44 14.88 4.10
C SER A 62 8.17 13.55 4.30
N VAL A 63 7.53 12.61 4.98
CA VAL A 63 8.05 11.26 5.20
C VAL A 63 7.41 10.30 4.21
N THR A 64 8.24 9.55 3.49
CA THR A 64 7.80 8.57 2.49
C THR A 64 8.18 7.14 2.87
N GLY A 65 9.15 6.95 3.77
CA GLY A 65 9.59 5.61 4.16
C GLY A 65 10.00 5.48 5.62
N ASP A 66 10.30 4.23 5.99
CA ASP A 66 10.68 3.84 7.33
C ASP A 66 11.89 4.63 7.85
N PHE A 67 11.86 4.97 9.12
CA PHE A 67 13.00 5.62 9.79
C PHE A 67 13.30 4.99 11.14
N ARG A 68 14.53 5.19 11.60
CA ARG A 68 15.00 4.60 12.87
C ARG A 68 14.51 5.42 14.05
N LEU A 69 13.98 4.71 15.04
CA LEU A 69 13.66 5.27 16.34
C LEU A 69 14.88 5.18 17.25
N PRO A 70 15.32 6.31 17.85
CA PRO A 70 16.37 6.30 18.86
C PRO A 70 16.01 5.34 20.01
N LEU A 71 16.95 4.45 20.35
CA LEU A 71 16.82 3.54 21.50
C LEU A 71 17.18 4.24 22.81
N PHE A 72 18.09 5.20 22.75
CA PHE A 72 18.54 6.02 23.86
C PHE A 72 19.01 7.38 23.32
N VAL A 73 19.09 8.37 24.20
CA VAL A 73 19.76 9.63 23.91
C VAL A 73 21.23 9.49 24.27
N LYS A 74 22.16 9.75 23.33
CA LYS A 74 23.58 9.39 23.46
C LYS A 74 24.23 9.97 24.72
N GLU A 75 23.92 11.21 25.05
CA GLU A 75 24.42 11.93 26.23
C GLU A 75 23.73 11.48 27.52
N PHE A 76 22.58 10.81 27.42
CA PHE A 76 21.73 10.38 28.53
C PHE A 76 21.28 8.91 28.38
N PRO A 77 22.21 7.94 28.35
CA PRO A 77 21.90 6.55 28.03
C PRO A 77 21.01 5.84 29.07
N ASP A 78 20.92 6.38 30.29
CA ASP A 78 20.08 5.84 31.36
C ASP A 78 18.61 6.31 31.26
N VAL A 79 18.30 7.30 30.42
CA VAL A 79 16.93 7.74 30.17
C VAL A 79 16.30 6.79 29.15
N ALA A 80 15.34 5.99 29.60
CA ALA A 80 14.65 5.04 28.75
C ALA A 80 13.68 5.76 27.81
N LEU A 81 13.61 5.28 26.57
CA LEU A 81 12.67 5.74 25.56
C LEU A 81 11.64 4.65 25.27
N LEU A 82 10.36 5.04 25.25
CA LEU A 82 9.26 4.22 24.74
C LEU A 82 8.50 5.02 23.69
N TRP A 83 8.26 4.41 22.54
CA TRP A 83 7.59 5.06 21.43
C TRP A 83 6.15 4.54 21.27
N SER A 84 5.23 5.47 21.02
CA SER A 84 3.84 5.18 20.66
C SER A 84 3.37 6.13 19.56
N SER A 85 2.37 5.72 18.80
CA SER A 85 1.81 6.51 17.69
C SER A 85 0.35 6.82 17.94
N GLY A 86 -0.09 8.03 17.58
CA GLY A 86 -1.50 8.40 17.57
C GLY A 86 -2.30 7.71 16.46
N THR A 87 -1.64 7.15 15.44
CA THR A 87 -2.26 6.41 14.34
C THR A 87 -1.34 5.26 13.91
N GLU A 88 -1.42 4.14 14.63
CA GLU A 88 -0.55 2.96 14.41
C GLU A 88 -0.74 2.29 13.05
N THR A 89 -1.80 2.61 12.32
CA THR A 89 -2.00 2.12 10.95
C THR A 89 -1.11 2.86 9.94
N ILE A 90 -0.71 4.12 10.20
CA ILE A 90 0.14 4.93 9.32
C ILE A 90 1.59 4.94 9.80
N ILE A 91 1.83 5.18 11.09
CA ILE A 91 3.17 5.12 11.70
C ILE A 91 3.13 4.09 12.80
N LYS A 92 3.82 2.97 12.62
CA LYS A 92 3.86 1.87 13.58
C LYS A 92 5.26 1.70 14.18
N PRO A 93 5.45 2.02 15.48
CA PRO A 93 6.68 1.65 16.17
C PRO A 93 6.84 0.12 16.21
N GLN A 94 7.88 -0.40 15.55
CA GLN A 94 8.19 -1.82 15.50
C GLN A 94 9.69 -2.05 15.69
N GLY A 95 10.08 -2.48 16.89
CA GLY A 95 11.49 -2.65 17.24
C GLY A 95 12.22 -1.31 17.27
N LEU A 96 13.21 -1.15 16.39
CA LEU A 96 14.01 0.08 16.27
C LEU A 96 13.54 1.00 15.13
N PHE A 97 12.37 0.74 14.56
CA PHE A 97 11.87 1.46 13.39
C PHE A 97 10.46 2.01 13.65
N ALA A 98 10.18 3.16 13.06
CA ALA A 98 8.84 3.57 12.72
C ALA A 98 8.57 3.05 11.32
N VAL A 99 7.69 2.06 11.22
CA VAL A 99 7.26 1.49 9.93
C VAL A 99 6.16 2.37 9.37
N ILE A 100 6.33 2.84 8.13
CA ILE A 100 5.43 3.76 7.44
C ILE A 100 4.53 2.98 6.50
N ASN A 101 3.23 3.21 6.64
CA ASN A 101 2.22 2.76 5.69
C ASN A 101 1.48 3.98 5.17
N ARG A 102 1.76 4.34 3.92
CA ARG A 102 1.36 5.63 3.37
C ARG A 102 -0.16 5.69 3.19
N PRO A 103 -0.80 6.79 3.62
CA PRO A 103 -2.19 7.09 3.25
C PRO A 103 -2.29 7.48 1.78
N GLN A 104 -3.51 7.58 1.26
CA GLN A 104 -3.76 8.09 -0.08
C GLN A 104 -3.27 9.55 -0.19
N GLU A 105 -3.74 10.42 0.72
CA GLU A 105 -3.37 11.84 0.80
C GLU A 105 -2.45 12.12 2.00
N ASP A 106 -1.66 13.19 1.92
CA ASP A 106 -0.79 13.65 3.00
C ASP A 106 -1.52 13.71 4.35
N THR A 107 -0.94 13.06 5.36
CA THR A 107 -1.55 12.97 6.69
C THR A 107 -0.54 13.25 7.79
N SER A 108 -0.89 14.17 8.68
CA SER A 108 -0.12 14.45 9.90
C SER A 108 -0.44 13.43 11.00
N VAL A 109 0.59 12.82 11.56
CA VAL A 109 0.52 11.83 12.64
C VAL A 109 1.44 12.24 13.79
N ASP A 110 0.89 12.25 15.01
CA ASP A 110 1.67 12.49 16.21
C ASP A 110 2.37 11.20 16.67
N LEU A 111 3.71 11.22 16.66
CA LEU A 111 4.56 10.18 17.22
C LEU A 111 5.10 10.65 18.58
N THR A 112 4.88 9.86 19.62
CA THR A 112 5.22 10.22 21.00
C THR A 112 6.40 9.39 21.50
N ALA A 113 7.44 10.07 21.98
CA ALA A 113 8.50 9.48 22.79
C ALA A 113 8.22 9.75 24.26
N THR A 114 7.95 8.72 25.04
CA THR A 114 7.92 8.79 26.50
C THR A 114 9.34 8.56 27.02
N LEU A 115 9.96 9.64 27.51
CA LEU A 115 11.24 9.61 28.20
C LEU A 115 11.00 9.29 29.67
N SER A 116 11.71 8.31 30.23
CA SER A 116 11.54 7.94 31.64
C SER A 116 12.87 7.67 32.33
N TYR A 117 12.94 8.10 33.59
CA TYR A 117 14.07 7.82 34.47
C TYR A 117 13.58 7.73 35.92
N LYS A 118 13.92 6.64 36.59
CA LYS A 118 13.38 6.27 37.92
C LYS A 118 11.84 6.22 37.91
N LYS A 119 11.16 7.14 38.61
CA LYS A 119 9.68 7.20 38.73
C LYS A 119 9.07 8.36 37.96
N GLU A 120 9.90 9.13 37.27
CA GLU A 120 9.49 10.31 36.53
C GLU A 120 9.47 9.97 35.04
N ALA A 121 8.52 10.58 34.32
CA ALA A 121 8.40 10.44 32.88
C ALA A 121 7.90 11.75 32.24
N ARG A 122 8.25 11.96 30.97
CA ARG A 122 7.81 13.09 30.17
C ARG A 122 7.66 12.67 28.72
N ASP A 123 6.60 13.15 28.08
CA ASP A 123 6.34 12.89 26.66
C ASP A 123 6.89 14.01 25.78
N LYS A 124 7.56 13.62 24.69
CA LYS A 124 7.91 14.48 23.55
C LYS A 124 7.10 14.04 22.35
N ILE A 125 6.35 14.95 21.77
CA ILE A 125 5.52 14.71 20.58
C ILE A 125 6.27 15.25 19.37
N PHE A 126 6.35 14.42 18.34
CA PHE A 126 6.79 14.78 17.00
C PHE A 126 5.56 14.69 16.09
N SER A 127 5.10 15.83 15.57
CA SER A 127 4.06 15.83 14.53
C SER A 127 4.74 15.59 13.19
N ILE A 128 4.49 14.43 12.61
CA ILE A 128 5.14 13.95 11.38
C ILE A 128 4.11 13.99 10.26
N ASN A 129 4.43 14.63 9.15
CA ASN A 129 3.60 14.58 7.95
C ASN A 129 4.07 13.45 7.04
N VAL A 130 3.23 12.43 6.87
CA VAL A 130 3.46 11.30 5.97
C VAL A 130 2.87 11.63 4.62
N SER A 131 3.69 11.57 3.58
CA SER A 131 3.28 11.89 2.22
C SER A 131 2.36 10.83 1.65
N GLY A 132 1.24 11.28 1.09
CA GLY A 132 0.27 10.44 0.40
C GLY A 132 0.88 9.74 -0.81
N TYR A 133 0.38 8.55 -1.17
CA TYR A 133 0.87 7.83 -2.34
C TYR A 133 0.17 8.20 -3.65
N THR A 134 -0.97 8.89 -3.60
CA THR A 134 -1.69 9.34 -4.81
C THR A 134 -2.77 10.37 -4.48
N ASP A 135 -3.10 11.26 -5.41
CA ASP A 135 -4.21 12.21 -5.29
C ASP A 135 -5.48 11.76 -6.05
N TYR A 136 -5.54 10.51 -6.51
CA TYR A 136 -6.67 10.01 -7.29
C TYR A 136 -7.96 9.87 -6.48
N GLU A 137 -9.06 10.44 -6.98
CA GLU A 137 -10.40 10.12 -6.52
C GLU A 137 -10.95 8.86 -7.22
N PHE A 138 -10.83 7.70 -6.56
CA PHE A 138 -11.32 6.45 -7.13
C PHE A 138 -12.85 6.33 -7.04
N THR A 139 -13.50 6.21 -8.19
CA THR A 139 -14.96 6.06 -8.30
C THR A 139 -15.35 4.91 -9.22
N GLY A 140 -16.62 4.48 -9.15
CA GLY A 140 -17.20 3.49 -10.04
C GLY A 140 -16.47 2.13 -9.96
N TYR A 141 -15.87 1.68 -11.06
CA TYR A 141 -15.18 0.38 -11.11
C TYR A 141 -14.07 0.23 -10.04
N TYR A 142 -13.47 1.35 -9.65
CA TYR A 142 -12.34 1.47 -8.74
C TYR A 142 -12.70 1.92 -7.32
N GLU A 143 -14.00 2.13 -7.01
CA GLU A 143 -14.45 2.69 -5.73
C GLU A 143 -13.92 1.95 -4.50
N SER A 144 -13.68 0.63 -4.58
CA SER A 144 -13.12 -0.15 -3.46
C SER A 144 -11.69 0.21 -3.08
N LEU A 145 -10.97 0.97 -3.91
CA LEU A 145 -9.62 1.44 -3.63
C LEU A 145 -9.58 2.73 -2.81
N SER A 146 -10.70 3.45 -2.73
CA SER A 146 -10.74 4.78 -2.14
C SER A 146 -10.41 4.76 -0.65
N GLY A 147 -9.43 5.57 -0.24
CA GLY A 147 -9.07 5.78 1.16
C GLY A 147 -8.35 4.61 1.83
N LEU A 148 -7.92 3.61 1.07
CA LEU A 148 -7.07 2.55 1.58
C LEU A 148 -5.66 3.09 1.90
N LEU A 149 -4.99 2.44 2.86
CA LEU A 149 -3.55 2.64 3.03
C LEU A 149 -2.79 1.82 1.99
N MET A 150 -1.54 2.16 1.72
CA MET A 150 -0.73 1.59 0.64
C MET A 150 -0.71 0.05 0.62
N ASP A 151 -0.55 -0.59 1.78
CA ASP A 151 -0.55 -2.06 1.89
C ASP A 151 -1.91 -2.68 1.54
N GLU A 152 -3.00 -2.14 2.07
CA GLU A 152 -4.38 -2.54 1.77
C GLU A 152 -4.73 -2.26 0.31
N PHE A 153 -4.26 -1.13 -0.22
CA PHE A 153 -4.48 -0.69 -1.59
C PHE A 153 -3.88 -1.67 -2.60
N THR A 154 -2.61 -2.04 -2.43
CA THR A 154 -1.93 -2.97 -3.36
C THR A 154 -2.56 -4.37 -3.33
N VAL A 155 -3.04 -4.79 -2.15
CA VAL A 155 -3.81 -6.04 -1.99
C VAL A 155 -5.15 -5.98 -2.72
N GLU A 156 -5.93 -4.91 -2.54
CA GLU A 156 -7.23 -4.76 -3.19
C GLU A 156 -7.08 -4.58 -4.71
N LEU A 157 -6.12 -3.78 -5.18
CA LEU A 157 -5.84 -3.61 -6.61
C LEU A 157 -5.48 -4.95 -7.27
N SER A 158 -4.60 -5.73 -6.62
CA SER A 158 -4.27 -7.08 -7.08
C SER A 158 -5.49 -8.00 -7.12
N SER A 159 -6.33 -7.96 -6.07
CA SER A 159 -7.58 -8.72 -5.98
C SER A 159 -8.52 -8.36 -7.13
N MET A 160 -8.71 -7.07 -7.41
CA MET A 160 -9.52 -6.57 -8.52
C MET A 160 -9.00 -7.08 -9.87
N ILE A 161 -7.70 -6.98 -10.12
CA ILE A 161 -7.06 -7.44 -11.37
C ILE A 161 -7.25 -8.95 -11.55
N LYS A 162 -7.18 -9.75 -10.48
CA LYS A 162 -7.32 -11.21 -10.54
C LYS A 162 -8.78 -11.67 -10.71
N THR A 163 -9.71 -11.02 -10.03
CA THR A 163 -11.05 -11.59 -9.81
C THR A 163 -12.15 -10.96 -10.65
N LYS A 164 -12.03 -9.69 -11.05
CA LYS A 164 -13.07 -9.02 -11.83
C LYS A 164 -13.10 -9.51 -13.27
N GLY A 165 -14.31 -9.58 -13.82
CA GLY A 165 -14.59 -9.93 -15.21
C GLY A 165 -14.31 -11.38 -15.60
N ARG A 166 -14.43 -11.69 -16.89
CA ARG A 166 -14.19 -13.03 -17.45
C ARG A 166 -13.49 -12.95 -18.79
N ALA A 167 -12.47 -13.80 -18.98
CA ALA A 167 -11.79 -13.97 -20.27
C ALA A 167 -12.72 -14.71 -21.25
N THR A 168 -13.21 -14.00 -22.28
CA THR A 168 -14.19 -14.52 -23.26
C THR A 168 -13.85 -14.14 -24.71
N GLY A 169 -12.63 -13.66 -24.93
CA GLY A 169 -12.11 -13.10 -26.16
C GLY A 169 -12.04 -14.06 -27.35
N THR A 170 -12.64 -13.63 -28.46
CA THR A 170 -12.60 -14.29 -29.75
C THR A 170 -11.76 -13.50 -30.76
N THR A 171 -11.32 -14.15 -31.83
CA THR A 171 -10.64 -13.49 -32.97
C THR A 171 -11.49 -12.37 -33.58
N ALA A 172 -12.82 -12.54 -33.64
CA ALA A 172 -13.72 -11.52 -34.17
C ALA A 172 -13.76 -10.27 -33.28
N GLN A 173 -13.81 -10.46 -31.96
CA GLN A 173 -13.78 -9.35 -30.99
C GLN A 173 -12.45 -8.59 -31.06
N VAL A 174 -11.31 -9.28 -31.15
CA VAL A 174 -10.00 -8.63 -31.32
C VAL A 174 -9.98 -7.72 -32.54
N ARG A 175 -10.41 -8.22 -33.70
CA ARG A 175 -10.49 -7.43 -34.93
C ARG A 175 -11.41 -6.21 -34.82
N GLN A 176 -12.48 -6.30 -34.03
CA GLN A 176 -13.43 -5.20 -33.83
C GLN A 176 -12.88 -4.16 -32.83
N ILE A 177 -12.28 -4.63 -31.74
CA ILE A 177 -11.76 -3.79 -30.66
C ILE A 177 -10.56 -2.97 -31.16
N ASP A 178 -9.64 -3.62 -31.88
CA ASP A 178 -8.41 -3.01 -32.38
C ASP A 178 -8.63 -2.22 -33.69
N ASN A 179 -9.86 -2.22 -34.24
CA ASN A 179 -10.23 -1.27 -35.28
C ASN A 179 -10.44 0.12 -34.66
N TYR A 180 -9.63 1.07 -35.12
CA TYR A 180 -9.62 2.45 -34.69
C TYR A 180 -9.60 3.34 -35.93
N GLU A 181 -10.60 4.22 -36.04
CA GLU A 181 -10.77 5.13 -37.18
C GLU A 181 -10.80 4.45 -38.56
N GLY A 182 -11.32 3.22 -38.63
CA GLY A 182 -11.51 2.48 -39.88
C GLY A 182 -10.36 1.53 -40.25
N GLN A 183 -9.26 1.52 -39.51
CA GLN A 183 -8.11 0.63 -39.72
C GLN A 183 -7.77 -0.16 -38.45
N ASN A 184 -7.16 -1.35 -38.58
CA ASN A 184 -6.71 -2.08 -37.38
C ASN A 184 -5.36 -1.53 -36.93
N TYR A 185 -5.22 -1.30 -35.63
CA TYR A 185 -3.94 -1.04 -34.99
C TYR A 185 -3.32 -2.39 -34.58
N ASN A 186 -2.44 -2.90 -35.43
CA ASN A 186 -1.77 -4.17 -35.24
C ASN A 186 -0.57 -3.98 -34.29
N ILE A 187 -0.49 -4.78 -33.23
CA ILE A 187 0.67 -4.78 -32.34
C ILE A 187 1.95 -5.05 -33.15
N TYR A 188 3.02 -4.30 -32.83
CA TYR A 188 4.35 -4.30 -33.48
C TYR A 188 4.44 -3.61 -34.84
N THR A 189 3.32 -3.30 -35.51
CA THR A 189 3.34 -2.80 -36.91
C THR A 189 2.47 -1.57 -37.15
N GLY A 190 1.69 -1.14 -36.15
CA GLY A 190 0.82 0.02 -36.25
C GLY A 190 -0.39 -0.20 -37.15
N PHE A 191 -0.84 0.85 -37.83
CA PHE A 191 -2.06 0.83 -38.63
C PHE A 191 -1.88 0.09 -39.96
N GLU A 192 -2.55 -1.05 -40.12
CA GLU A 192 -2.55 -1.86 -41.34
C GLU A 192 -3.79 -2.77 -41.42
N ALA A 193 -3.83 -3.64 -42.43
CA ALA A 193 -4.89 -4.64 -42.53
C ALA A 193 -4.75 -5.68 -41.41
N TYR A 194 -5.89 -6.15 -40.90
CA TYR A 194 -5.90 -7.25 -39.93
C TYR A 194 -5.26 -8.52 -40.52
N GLY A 195 -4.23 -9.05 -39.88
CA GLY A 195 -3.60 -10.32 -40.24
C GLY A 195 -4.16 -11.48 -39.42
N ASN A 196 -3.73 -11.58 -38.17
CA ASN A 196 -4.17 -12.60 -37.22
C ASN A 196 -4.28 -12.08 -35.79
N ARG A 197 -4.59 -12.98 -34.85
CA ARG A 197 -4.65 -12.70 -33.41
C ARG A 197 -3.33 -13.10 -32.76
N GLU A 198 -2.68 -12.15 -32.10
CA GLU A 198 -1.48 -12.33 -31.30
C GLU A 198 -1.83 -12.49 -29.82
N HIS A 199 -1.06 -13.34 -29.13
CA HIS A 199 -1.02 -13.45 -27.68
C HIS A 199 0.24 -12.76 -27.19
N VAL A 200 0.13 -11.52 -26.69
CA VAL A 200 1.30 -10.71 -26.30
C VAL A 200 2.11 -11.42 -25.22
N TRP A 201 1.46 -11.96 -24.19
CA TRP A 201 2.01 -13.08 -23.41
C TRP A 201 1.79 -14.39 -24.20
N PRO A 202 2.85 -15.09 -24.64
CA PRO A 202 2.71 -16.24 -25.55
C PRO A 202 1.82 -17.35 -25.00
N GLN A 203 1.00 -17.92 -25.86
CA GLN A 203 0.10 -19.02 -25.50
C GLN A 203 0.81 -20.23 -24.87
N SER A 204 2.06 -20.51 -25.27
CA SER A 204 2.89 -21.58 -24.68
C SER A 204 3.22 -21.36 -23.21
N HIS A 205 3.12 -20.13 -22.71
CA HIS A 205 3.45 -19.73 -21.34
C HIS A 205 2.21 -19.33 -20.50
N LEU A 206 0.98 -19.44 -21.05
CA LEU A 206 -0.28 -19.12 -20.35
C LEU A 206 -0.99 -20.32 -19.73
N GLY A 207 -0.62 -21.54 -20.13
CA GLY A 207 -1.37 -22.74 -19.76
C GLY A 207 -2.78 -22.76 -20.36
N VAL A 208 -3.80 -22.80 -19.51
CA VAL A 208 -5.21 -23.04 -19.92
C VAL A 208 -5.97 -21.76 -20.32
N ILE A 209 -5.49 -20.58 -19.93
CA ILE A 209 -6.20 -19.33 -20.20
C ILE A 209 -5.73 -18.75 -21.53
N LYS A 210 -6.67 -18.57 -22.48
CA LYS A 210 -6.33 -18.19 -23.87
C LYS A 210 -7.06 -16.96 -24.37
N ASP A 211 -8.09 -16.52 -23.65
CA ASP A 211 -9.14 -15.69 -24.20
C ASP A 211 -9.28 -14.35 -23.45
N ASP A 212 -8.24 -13.88 -22.75
CA ASP A 212 -8.29 -12.53 -22.16
C ASP A 212 -7.99 -11.49 -23.23
N LEU A 213 -8.99 -10.68 -23.58
CA LEU A 213 -8.84 -9.61 -24.56
C LEU A 213 -7.76 -8.59 -24.17
N HIS A 214 -7.39 -8.43 -22.91
CA HIS A 214 -6.24 -7.59 -22.54
C HIS A 214 -4.91 -8.15 -23.06
N ASN A 215 -4.80 -9.47 -23.25
CA ASN A 215 -3.62 -10.13 -23.81
C ASN A 215 -3.67 -10.33 -25.34
N LEU A 216 -4.85 -10.26 -25.93
CA LEU A 216 -5.09 -10.60 -27.33
C LEU A 216 -5.06 -9.36 -28.23
N ARG A 217 -4.13 -9.28 -29.19
CA ARG A 217 -4.00 -8.14 -30.10
C ARG A 217 -4.20 -8.54 -31.56
N ALA A 218 -4.69 -7.63 -32.38
CA ALA A 218 -4.56 -7.73 -33.83
C ALA A 218 -3.06 -7.64 -34.19
N ALA A 219 -2.62 -8.40 -35.18
CA ALA A 219 -1.23 -8.42 -35.58
C ALA A 219 -1.06 -8.71 -37.07
N ASN A 220 0.06 -8.28 -37.61
CA ASN A 220 0.57 -8.79 -38.88
C ASN A 220 0.89 -10.29 -38.74
N SER A 221 0.40 -11.14 -39.63
CA SER A 221 0.60 -12.59 -39.50
C SER A 221 2.06 -13.01 -39.62
N GLN A 222 2.86 -12.31 -40.43
CA GLN A 222 4.29 -12.63 -40.62
C GLN A 222 5.11 -12.18 -39.41
N VAL A 223 4.82 -10.99 -38.87
CA VAL A 223 5.50 -10.48 -37.67
C VAL A 223 5.15 -11.30 -36.45
N ASN A 224 3.87 -11.66 -36.28
CA ASN A 224 3.44 -12.57 -35.22
C ASN A 224 4.17 -13.92 -35.31
N SER A 225 4.21 -14.55 -36.49
CA SER A 225 4.94 -15.81 -36.68
C SER A 225 6.44 -15.67 -36.36
N THR A 226 7.03 -14.52 -36.67
CA THR A 226 8.45 -14.20 -36.41
C THR A 226 8.72 -14.00 -34.92
N ARG A 227 7.84 -13.28 -34.23
CA ARG A 227 7.86 -13.08 -32.78
C ARG A 227 7.79 -14.44 -32.07
N GLY A 228 6.81 -15.26 -32.42
CA GLY A 228 6.61 -16.59 -31.84
C GLY A 228 6.43 -16.54 -30.32
N ASN A 229 7.30 -17.20 -29.57
CA ASN A 229 7.33 -17.19 -28.10
C ASN A 229 8.59 -16.50 -27.53
N LYS A 230 9.29 -15.69 -28.32
CA LYS A 230 10.50 -14.99 -27.86
C LYS A 230 10.16 -14.08 -26.70
N PHE A 231 11.07 -14.04 -25.74
CA PHE A 231 11.04 -13.04 -24.68
C PHE A 231 11.31 -11.66 -25.28
N PHE A 232 10.74 -10.65 -24.64
CA PHE A 232 10.95 -9.26 -24.99
C PHE A 232 12.34 -8.81 -24.56
N VAL A 233 12.99 -8.02 -25.41
CA VAL A 233 14.30 -7.42 -25.17
C VAL A 233 14.29 -5.98 -25.63
N ASP A 234 15.12 -5.17 -24.99
CA ASP A 234 15.30 -3.78 -25.37
C ASP A 234 16.09 -3.60 -26.66
N ASN A 235 15.88 -2.45 -27.28
CA ASN A 235 16.75 -1.91 -28.32
C ASN A 235 17.04 -0.44 -28.01
N PRO A 236 18.21 -0.13 -27.41
CA PRO A 236 18.56 1.24 -27.03
C PRO A 236 18.61 2.25 -28.20
N LEU A 237 18.62 1.77 -29.44
CA LEU A 237 18.58 2.63 -30.64
C LEU A 237 17.15 2.96 -31.11
N GLY A 238 16.12 2.41 -30.46
CA GLY A 238 14.72 2.64 -30.85
C GLY A 238 14.35 2.06 -32.22
N GLY A 239 13.27 2.58 -32.80
CA GLY A 239 12.80 2.25 -34.14
C GLY A 239 11.84 1.07 -34.24
N SER A 240 11.75 0.45 -35.42
CA SER A 240 10.78 -0.62 -35.69
C SER A 240 11.11 -1.94 -35.00
N TRP A 241 10.10 -2.82 -34.91
CA TRP A 241 10.25 -4.16 -34.35
C TRP A 241 11.42 -4.94 -34.97
N LYS A 242 12.10 -5.76 -34.15
CA LYS A 242 13.25 -6.56 -34.60
C LYS A 242 13.49 -7.78 -33.73
N VAL A 243 13.99 -8.86 -34.32
CA VAL A 243 14.58 -9.98 -33.58
C VAL A 243 16.03 -9.64 -33.22
N ILE A 244 16.35 -9.70 -31.93
CA ILE A 244 17.69 -9.41 -31.39
C ILE A 244 18.17 -10.64 -30.63
N GLY A 245 19.13 -11.37 -31.22
CA GLY A 245 19.52 -12.68 -30.70
C GLY A 245 18.32 -13.63 -30.65
N ASN A 246 17.98 -14.11 -29.45
CA ASN A 246 16.80 -14.94 -29.20
C ASN A 246 15.58 -14.15 -28.69
N GLY A 247 15.70 -12.82 -28.56
CA GLY A 247 14.65 -11.94 -28.08
C GLY A 247 13.94 -11.18 -29.20
N PHE A 248 12.87 -10.47 -28.83
CA PHE A 248 12.07 -9.64 -29.72
C PHE A 248 11.91 -8.23 -29.14
N TYR A 249 12.31 -7.22 -29.90
CA TYR A 249 11.99 -5.83 -29.63
C TYR A 249 10.69 -5.48 -30.36
N PRO A 250 9.64 -4.99 -29.67
CA PRO A 250 8.31 -4.78 -30.26
C PRO A 250 8.19 -3.54 -31.13
N GLY A 251 9.19 -2.66 -31.13
CA GLY A 251 9.15 -1.36 -31.77
C GLY A 251 8.74 -0.26 -30.79
N GLU A 252 9.30 0.92 -31.00
CA GLU A 252 9.24 2.06 -30.06
C GLU A 252 7.80 2.51 -29.78
N ASP A 253 6.93 2.52 -30.79
CA ASP A 253 5.49 2.89 -30.65
C ASP A 253 4.63 1.84 -29.92
N HIS A 254 5.25 0.77 -29.41
CA HIS A 254 4.55 -0.37 -28.83
C HIS A 254 5.15 -0.89 -27.52
N ILE A 255 6.25 -0.32 -27.04
CA ILE A 255 6.93 -0.82 -25.85
C ILE A 255 6.05 -0.63 -24.59
N GLY A 256 5.33 0.48 -24.49
CA GLY A 256 4.42 0.79 -23.38
C GLY A 256 3.16 -0.06 -23.42
N ASP A 257 2.58 -0.22 -24.61
CA ASP A 257 1.48 -1.16 -24.88
C ASP A 257 1.83 -2.57 -24.37
N VAL A 258 3.00 -3.08 -24.76
CA VAL A 258 3.48 -4.40 -24.35
C VAL A 258 3.70 -4.45 -22.85
N ALA A 259 4.35 -3.44 -22.27
CA ALA A 259 4.61 -3.37 -20.84
C ALA A 259 3.33 -3.47 -20.01
N ARG A 260 2.34 -2.60 -20.28
CA ARG A 260 1.07 -2.57 -19.53
C ARG A 260 0.27 -3.85 -19.69
N ILE A 261 0.33 -4.51 -20.85
CA ILE A 261 -0.29 -5.83 -21.05
C ILE A 261 0.42 -6.90 -20.21
N ILE A 262 1.75 -6.95 -20.26
CA ILE A 262 2.52 -7.97 -19.54
C ILE A 262 2.38 -7.79 -18.02
N LEU A 263 2.46 -6.58 -17.48
CA LEU A 263 2.29 -6.29 -16.05
C LEU A 263 0.89 -6.69 -15.56
N TYR A 264 -0.16 -6.40 -16.34
CA TYR A 264 -1.52 -6.82 -16.03
C TYR A 264 -1.69 -8.35 -16.03
N ILE A 265 -1.18 -9.04 -17.05
CA ILE A 265 -1.26 -10.50 -17.17
C ILE A 265 -0.43 -11.20 -16.09
N TYR A 266 0.72 -10.62 -15.73
CA TYR A 266 1.56 -11.07 -14.63
C TYR A 266 0.76 -11.14 -13.32
N ILE A 267 0.08 -10.06 -12.93
CA ILE A 267 -0.74 -10.03 -11.71
C ILE A 267 -1.97 -10.93 -11.84
N ARG A 268 -2.71 -10.81 -12.95
CA ARG A 268 -4.02 -11.48 -13.12
C ARG A 268 -3.93 -13.00 -13.02
N TYR A 269 -2.84 -13.56 -13.54
CA TYR A 269 -2.66 -15.02 -13.63
C TYR A 269 -1.47 -15.53 -12.82
N GLU A 270 -0.80 -14.67 -12.05
CA GLU A 270 0.31 -15.02 -11.15
C GLU A 270 1.41 -15.81 -11.87
N LEU A 271 1.75 -15.39 -13.08
CA LEU A 271 2.69 -16.10 -13.95
C LEU A 271 4.14 -15.71 -13.67
N ASN A 272 5.08 -16.54 -14.12
CA ASN A 272 6.51 -16.18 -14.06
C ASN A 272 6.87 -15.20 -15.20
N ILE A 273 7.03 -13.92 -14.87
CA ILE A 273 7.37 -12.85 -15.83
C ILE A 273 8.66 -13.13 -16.60
N GLN A 274 9.61 -13.87 -16.02
CA GLN A 274 10.89 -14.21 -16.66
C GLN A 274 10.74 -15.09 -17.91
N LEU A 275 9.56 -15.68 -18.14
CA LEU A 275 9.24 -16.40 -19.38
C LEU A 275 9.06 -15.47 -20.59
N VAL A 276 8.83 -14.17 -20.33
CA VAL A 276 8.51 -13.18 -21.37
C VAL A 276 9.41 -11.94 -21.31
N GLY A 277 10.15 -11.71 -20.22
CA GLY A 277 11.09 -10.60 -20.10
C GLY A 277 11.44 -10.32 -18.64
N GLN A 278 12.24 -9.28 -18.39
CA GLN A 278 12.55 -8.85 -17.02
C GLN A 278 11.55 -7.79 -16.56
N LEU A 279 11.22 -7.75 -15.27
CA LEU A 279 10.29 -6.76 -14.72
C LEU A 279 10.77 -5.33 -15.02
N ASP A 280 12.04 -5.03 -14.71
CA ASP A 280 12.66 -3.72 -14.92
C ASP A 280 12.56 -3.24 -16.37
N LEU A 281 12.60 -4.15 -17.35
CA LEU A 281 12.41 -3.81 -18.76
C LEU A 281 11.01 -3.26 -19.00
N PHE A 282 9.98 -3.91 -18.45
CA PHE A 282 8.60 -3.48 -18.63
C PHE A 282 8.29 -2.20 -17.84
N LEU A 283 8.89 -2.03 -16.66
CA LEU A 283 8.78 -0.76 -15.92
C LEU A 283 9.43 0.38 -16.70
N MET A 284 10.64 0.19 -17.23
CA MET A 284 11.31 1.18 -18.08
C MET A 284 10.48 1.50 -19.34
N TRP A 285 9.94 0.49 -20.03
CA TRP A 285 9.12 0.70 -21.21
C TRP A 285 7.79 1.39 -20.92
N HIS A 286 7.19 1.15 -19.76
CA HIS A 286 5.99 1.85 -19.31
C HIS A 286 6.23 3.36 -19.21
N GLU A 287 7.38 3.77 -18.64
CA GLU A 287 7.77 5.17 -18.52
C GLU A 287 8.14 5.81 -19.87
N MET A 288 8.79 5.04 -20.75
CA MET A 288 9.25 5.56 -22.04
C MET A 288 8.11 5.78 -23.06
N ASP A 289 7.02 5.02 -22.97
CA ASP A 289 5.91 5.07 -23.92
C ASP A 289 4.57 5.21 -23.17
N PRO A 290 4.10 6.46 -22.97
CA PRO A 290 2.88 6.78 -22.24
C PRO A 290 1.62 6.14 -22.84
N VAL A 291 0.56 6.06 -22.04
CA VAL A 291 -0.72 5.53 -22.52
C VAL A 291 -1.26 6.33 -23.70
N SER A 292 -1.60 5.63 -24.77
CA SER A 292 -2.16 6.23 -25.99
C SER A 292 -3.70 6.33 -25.95
N PRO A 293 -4.31 7.24 -26.73
CA PRO A 293 -5.77 7.28 -26.91
C PRO A 293 -6.36 5.96 -27.44
N PHE A 294 -5.58 5.22 -28.24
CA PHE A 294 -5.98 3.91 -28.73
C PHE A 294 -6.13 2.92 -27.57
N GLU A 295 -5.17 2.85 -26.64
CA GLU A 295 -5.23 1.96 -25.48
C GLU A 295 -6.42 2.27 -24.58
N ILE A 296 -6.72 3.55 -24.32
CA ILE A 296 -7.88 3.96 -23.53
C ILE A 296 -9.18 3.50 -24.21
N SER A 297 -9.34 3.79 -25.50
CA SER A 297 -10.48 3.33 -26.31
C SER A 297 -10.62 1.80 -26.25
N ARG A 298 -9.50 1.10 -26.39
CA ARG A 298 -9.42 -0.36 -26.34
C ARG A 298 -9.85 -0.91 -24.98
N ASN A 299 -9.33 -0.36 -23.89
CA ASN A 299 -9.66 -0.74 -22.52
C ASN A 299 -11.16 -0.57 -22.24
N ASN A 300 -11.76 0.54 -22.71
CA ASN A 300 -13.20 0.78 -22.63
C ASN A 300 -14.03 -0.27 -23.40
N LYS A 301 -13.62 -0.63 -24.63
CA LYS A 301 -14.32 -1.68 -25.41
C LYS A 301 -14.20 -3.05 -24.75
N ILE A 302 -13.04 -3.38 -24.17
CA ILE A 302 -12.84 -4.64 -23.44
C ILE A 302 -13.71 -4.69 -22.19
N TYR A 303 -13.79 -3.59 -21.43
CA TYR A 303 -14.65 -3.51 -20.26
C TYR A 303 -16.11 -3.83 -20.60
N ALA A 304 -16.62 -3.33 -21.72
CA ALA A 304 -17.98 -3.62 -22.18
C ALA A 304 -18.24 -5.11 -22.53
N ILE A 305 -17.19 -5.90 -22.77
CA ILE A 305 -17.28 -7.32 -23.15
C ILE A 305 -16.97 -8.25 -21.97
N GLN A 306 -15.89 -7.97 -21.26
CA GLN A 306 -15.34 -8.86 -20.23
C GLN A 306 -15.64 -8.38 -18.81
N ASN A 307 -16.13 -7.16 -18.62
CA ASN A 307 -16.36 -6.53 -17.32
C ASN A 307 -15.09 -6.43 -16.44
N ASN A 308 -13.91 -6.36 -17.07
CA ASN A 308 -12.63 -6.05 -16.42
C ASN A 308 -11.87 -4.96 -17.17
N ARG A 309 -11.08 -4.20 -16.42
CA ARG A 309 -10.20 -3.14 -16.92
C ARG A 309 -8.75 -3.49 -16.65
N ASN A 310 -7.84 -3.02 -17.49
CA ASN A 310 -6.43 -2.95 -17.14
C ASN A 310 -6.18 -1.62 -16.39
N PRO A 311 -5.94 -1.63 -15.07
CA PRO A 311 -5.77 -0.41 -14.29
C PRO A 311 -4.56 0.42 -14.73
N PHE A 312 -3.52 -0.22 -15.26
CA PHE A 312 -2.31 0.47 -15.73
C PHE A 312 -2.52 1.28 -17.02
N ILE A 313 -3.69 1.14 -17.66
CA ILE A 313 -4.12 1.99 -18.78
C ILE A 313 -4.98 3.16 -18.26
N ASP A 314 -5.84 2.91 -17.27
CA ASP A 314 -6.74 3.94 -16.73
C ASP A 314 -6.00 4.91 -15.78
N TYR A 315 -5.05 4.38 -15.01
CA TYR A 315 -4.21 5.10 -14.05
C TYR A 315 -2.77 4.58 -14.16
N PRO A 316 -1.95 5.15 -15.06
CA PRO A 316 -0.59 4.68 -15.34
C PRO A 316 0.28 4.59 -14.08
N ASP A 317 0.21 5.60 -13.21
CA ASP A 317 1.01 5.69 -11.97
C ASP A 317 0.77 4.53 -10.99
N LEU A 318 -0.31 3.75 -11.16
CA LEU A 318 -0.50 2.52 -10.39
C LEU A 318 0.58 1.47 -10.66
N VAL A 319 1.33 1.58 -11.76
CA VAL A 319 2.52 0.75 -11.99
C VAL A 319 3.57 1.01 -10.92
N ASP A 320 3.87 2.28 -10.63
CA ASP A 320 4.87 2.65 -9.60
C ASP A 320 4.42 2.16 -8.22
N ILE A 321 3.18 2.44 -7.84
CA ILE A 321 2.56 1.99 -6.58
C ILE A 321 2.58 0.46 -6.42
N MET A 322 2.45 -0.29 -7.52
CA MET A 322 2.42 -1.75 -7.47
C MET A 322 3.79 -2.41 -7.48
N PHE A 323 4.80 -1.79 -8.10
CA PHE A 323 6.06 -2.48 -8.44
C PHE A 323 7.34 -1.80 -7.92
N ASN A 324 7.29 -0.53 -7.51
CA ASN A 324 8.47 0.24 -7.10
C ASN A 324 8.49 0.62 -5.60
N ASN A 325 7.72 -0.08 -4.77
CA ASN A 325 7.70 0.15 -3.31
C ASN A 325 8.96 -0.35 -2.59
#